data_AF-A0A2S9FQW7-F1
#
_entry.id   AF-A0A2S9FQW7-F1
#
_cell.length_a   1.000
_cell.length_b   1.000
_cell.length_c   1.000
_cell.angle_alpha   90.00
_cell.angle_beta   90.00
_cell.angle_gamma   90.00
#
_symmetry.space_group_name_H-M   'P 1'
#
loop_
_entity.id
_entity.type
_entity.pdbx_description
1 polymer ?
#
loop_
_entity_poly.entity_id
_entity_poly.type
_entity_poly.pdbx_seq_one_letter_code
_entity_poly.pdbx_strand_id
1 'polypeptide(L)'
;AAGPDAPELVKLRQYFDHPLLIEMFADAIREAAATLPGNLRDEARLVFTAHSIPLRAASRCGPDLYERQVGYTAGLVAAAAGYPEYDQVWQSRSGPPQVP
;
A
#
# COMPACT_ATOMS: atom_id res chain seq x y z
N ALA A 1 26.80 -16.68 -3.51
CA ALA A 1 28.19 -16.90 -3.09
C ALA A 1 28.22 -16.94 -1.56
N ALA A 2 29.01 -17.83 -0.97
CA ALA A 2 29.29 -17.86 0.47
C ALA A 2 30.79 -18.13 0.65
N GLY A 3 31.41 -17.47 1.62
CA GLY A 3 32.86 -17.54 1.86
C GLY A 3 33.47 -16.17 2.19
N PRO A 4 34.78 -16.12 2.48
CA PRO A 4 35.48 -14.91 2.89
C PRO A 4 35.42 -13.76 1.86
N ASP A 5 35.26 -14.10 0.57
CA ASP A 5 35.18 -13.14 -0.54
C ASP A 5 33.75 -12.79 -0.95
N ALA A 6 32.75 -13.14 -0.13
CA ALA A 6 31.36 -12.80 -0.42
C ALA A 6 31.14 -11.28 -0.31
N PRO A 7 30.34 -10.68 -1.21
CA PRO A 7 30.04 -9.25 -1.14
C PRO A 7 29.19 -8.94 0.09
N GLU A 8 29.40 -7.75 0.65
CA GLU A 8 28.51 -7.21 1.68
C GLU A 8 27.13 -6.90 1.08
N LEU A 9 26.08 -7.42 1.71
CA LEU A 9 24.69 -7.18 1.31
C LEU A 9 24.02 -6.27 2.33
N VAL A 10 23.79 -5.02 1.94
CA VAL A 10 23.01 -4.08 2.74
C VAL A 10 21.56 -4.10 2.28
N LYS A 11 20.65 -4.47 3.19
CA LYS A 11 19.21 -4.43 2.92
C LYS A 11 18.74 -2.98 2.97
N LEU A 12 18.08 -2.53 1.91
CA LEU A 12 17.41 -1.23 1.91
C LEU A 12 16.29 -1.20 2.96
N ARG A 13 16.07 -0.02 3.56
CA ARG A 13 14.91 0.20 4.42
C ARG A 13 13.62 -0.07 3.65
N GLN A 14 12.57 -0.39 4.40
CA GLN A 14 11.23 -0.39 3.84
C GLN A 14 10.84 1.07 3.52
N TYR A 15 10.23 1.30 2.36
CA TYR A 15 10.07 2.62 1.76
C TYR A 15 8.60 3.03 1.59
N PHE A 16 7.69 2.39 2.33
CA PHE A 16 6.23 2.57 2.25
C PHE A 16 5.78 4.02 2.53
N ASP A 17 6.57 4.79 3.27
CA ASP A 17 6.35 6.18 3.65
C ASP A 17 7.26 7.18 2.92
N HIS A 18 8.02 6.72 1.92
CA HIS A 18 9.00 7.58 1.26
C HIS A 18 8.29 8.72 0.50
N PRO A 19 8.68 10.00 0.67
CA PRO A 19 7.95 11.14 0.10
C PRO A 19 7.68 11.03 -1.41
N LEU A 20 8.67 10.58 -2.19
CA LEU A 20 8.50 10.38 -3.63
C LEU A 20 7.52 9.24 -3.99
N LEU A 21 7.39 8.20 -3.14
CA LEU A 21 6.39 7.17 -3.33
C LEU A 21 4.99 7.77 -3.13
N ILE A 22 4.83 8.56 -2.07
CA ILE A 22 3.56 9.22 -1.72
C ILE A 22 3.14 10.20 -2.83
N GLU A 23 4.06 11.05 -3.28
CA GLU A 23 3.82 12.03 -4.34
C GLU A 23 3.40 11.36 -5.64
N MET A 24 4.13 10.33 -6.08
CA MET A 24 3.81 9.58 -7.30
C MET A 24 2.40 8.98 -7.26
N PHE A 25 1.99 8.38 -6.12
CA PHE A 25 0.62 7.85 -6.01
C PHE A 25 -0.43 8.96 -5.97
N ALA A 26 -0.15 10.07 -5.28
CA ALA A 26 -1.07 11.19 -5.22
C ALA A 26 -1.29 11.83 -6.59
N ASP A 27 -0.24 11.96 -7.40
CA ASP A 27 -0.32 12.41 -8.80
C ASP A 27 -1.17 11.45 -9.64
N ALA A 28 -0.90 10.14 -9.56
CA ALA A 28 -1.68 9.15 -10.29
C ALA A 28 -3.17 9.17 -9.93
N ILE A 29 -3.52 9.41 -8.66
CA ILE A 29 -4.91 9.55 -8.23
C ILE A 29 -5.54 10.82 -8.81
N ARG A 30 -4.85 11.96 -8.77
CA ARG A 30 -5.34 13.22 -9.36
C ARG A 30 -5.58 13.08 -10.86
N GLU A 31 -4.63 12.46 -11.57
CA GLU A 31 -4.74 12.18 -13.00
C GLU A 31 -5.94 11.28 -13.30
N ALA A 32 -6.11 10.19 -12.55
CA ALA A 32 -7.26 9.30 -12.71
C ALA A 32 -8.60 10.02 -12.44
N ALA A 33 -8.68 10.82 -11.37
CA ALA A 33 -9.88 11.58 -11.04
C ALA A 33 -10.23 12.61 -12.13
N ALA A 34 -9.22 13.22 -12.77
CA ALA A 34 -9.43 14.14 -13.89
C ALA A 34 -10.08 13.47 -15.12
N THR A 35 -9.96 12.14 -15.27
CA THR A 35 -10.63 11.39 -16.35
C THR A 35 -12.14 11.20 -16.15
N LEU A 36 -12.63 11.38 -14.92
CA LEU A 36 -14.05 11.21 -14.61
C LEU A 36 -14.87 12.42 -15.13
N PRO A 37 -16.10 12.19 -15.62
CA PRO A 37 -17.09 13.25 -15.83
C PRO A 37 -17.28 14.08 -14.55
N GLY A 38 -17.45 15.40 -14.67
CA GLY A 38 -17.48 16.29 -13.49
C GLY A 38 -18.50 15.89 -12.44
N ASN A 39 -19.72 15.51 -12.85
CA ASN A 39 -20.78 15.07 -11.94
C ASN A 39 -20.44 13.76 -11.20
N LEU A 40 -19.62 12.89 -11.79
CA LEU A 40 -19.18 11.65 -11.14
C LEU A 40 -17.93 11.85 -10.30
N ARG A 41 -17.06 12.79 -10.69
CA ARG A 41 -15.83 13.11 -9.97
C ARG A 41 -16.11 13.56 -8.53
N ASP A 42 -17.11 14.41 -8.35
CA ASP A 42 -17.45 14.97 -7.04
C ASP A 42 -18.06 13.93 -6.08
N GLU A 43 -18.60 12.84 -6.62
CA GLU A 43 -19.20 11.72 -5.87
C GLU A 43 -18.26 10.51 -5.75
N ALA A 44 -17.13 10.50 -6.47
CA ALA A 44 -16.25 9.35 -6.54
C ALA A 44 -15.51 9.09 -5.22
N ARG A 45 -15.61 7.86 -4.74
CA ARG A 45 -14.92 7.40 -3.54
C ARG A 45 -13.54 6.83 -3.87
N LEU A 46 -12.53 7.20 -3.09
CA LEU A 46 -11.19 6.61 -3.19
C LEU A 46 -11.13 5.28 -2.42
N VAL A 47 -10.75 4.21 -3.10
CA VAL A 47 -10.58 2.88 -2.51
C VAL A 47 -9.19 2.35 -2.83
N PHE A 48 -8.35 2.24 -1.80
CA PHE A 48 -7.05 1.58 -1.90
C PHE A 48 -7.23 0.07 -1.78
N THR A 49 -6.58 -0.69 -2.66
CA THR A 49 -6.58 -2.14 -2.59
C THR A 49 -5.15 -2.65 -2.44
N ALA A 50 -4.93 -3.55 -1.49
CA ALA A 50 -3.65 -4.24 -1.31
C ALA A 50 -3.86 -5.75 -1.32
N HIS A 51 -2.86 -6.51 -1.74
CA HIS A 51 -2.94 -7.97 -1.69
C HIS A 51 -3.03 -8.43 -0.24
N SER A 52 -3.98 -9.31 0.07
CA SER A 52 -4.10 -9.93 1.39
C SER A 52 -2.93 -10.87 1.68
N ILE A 53 -2.68 -11.11 2.97
CA ILE A 53 -1.72 -12.12 3.43
C ILE A 53 -2.42 -13.10 4.38
N PRO A 54 -1.96 -14.36 4.50
CA PRO A 54 -2.51 -15.29 5.49
C PRO A 54 -2.39 -14.75 6.91
N LEU A 55 -3.42 -14.93 7.75
CA LEU A 55 -3.43 -14.41 9.13
C LEU A 55 -2.24 -14.90 9.97
N ARG A 56 -1.81 -16.15 9.75
CA ARG A 56 -0.63 -16.75 10.39
C ARG A 56 0.71 -16.08 10.03
N ALA A 57 0.71 -15.23 9.00
CA ALA A 57 1.88 -14.47 8.56
C ALA A 57 1.84 -13.01 9.03
N ALA A 58 0.68 -12.49 9.46
CA ALA A 58 0.46 -11.08 9.76
C ALA A 58 1.49 -10.49 10.74
N SER A 59 1.82 -11.27 11.78
CA SER A 59 2.73 -10.85 12.85
C SER A 59 4.11 -11.52 12.82
N ARG A 60 4.46 -12.29 11.75
CA ARG A 60 5.73 -13.05 11.70
C ARG A 60 6.98 -12.17 11.69
N CYS A 61 6.89 -10.98 11.09
CA CYS A 61 8.00 -10.04 10.95
C CYS A 61 7.85 -8.79 11.84
N GLY A 62 6.94 -8.84 12.80
CA GLY A 62 6.53 -7.72 13.65
C GLY A 62 5.01 -7.60 13.73
N PRO A 63 4.43 -7.08 14.83
CA PRO A 63 2.98 -7.02 15.03
C PRO A 63 2.28 -6.29 13.89
N ASP A 64 1.45 -7.03 13.16
CA ASP A 64 0.63 -6.61 12.02
C ASP A 64 1.34 -5.64 11.07
N LEU A 65 2.63 -5.92 10.82
CA LEU A 65 3.55 -4.96 10.20
C LEU A 65 3.07 -4.53 8.81
N TYR A 66 2.64 -5.50 8.00
CA TYR A 66 2.17 -5.24 6.64
C TYR A 66 0.88 -4.41 6.63
N GLU A 67 -0.10 -4.76 7.48
CA GLU A 67 -1.35 -4.02 7.62
C GLU A 67 -1.10 -2.57 8.04
N ARG A 68 -0.27 -2.37 9.07
CA ARG A 68 0.08 -1.04 9.56
C ARG A 68 0.77 -0.19 8.49
N GLN A 69 1.64 -0.79 7.68
CA GLN A 69 2.34 -0.07 6.62
C GLN A 69 1.43 0.28 5.46
N VAL A 70 0.58 -0.64 5.02
CA VAL A 70 -0.43 -0.37 3.99
C VAL A 70 -1.37 0.73 4.46
N GLY A 71 -1.89 0.63 5.70
CA GLY A 71 -2.78 1.64 6.26
C GLY A 71 -2.13 3.02 6.38
N TYR A 72 -0.87 3.07 6.84
CA TYR A 72 -0.13 4.32 6.94
C TYR A 72 0.16 4.95 5.56
N THR A 73 0.55 4.12 4.60
CA THR A 73 0.79 4.56 3.21
C THR A 73 -0.49 5.11 2.59
N ALA A 74 -1.61 4.39 2.73
CA ALA A 74 -2.91 4.81 2.23
C ALA A 74 -3.33 6.17 2.83
N GLY A 75 -3.11 6.38 4.13
CA GLY A 75 -3.40 7.65 4.78
C GLY A 75 -2.54 8.81 4.27
N LEU A 76 -1.23 8.60 4.11
CA LEU A 76 -0.33 9.61 3.54
C LEU A 76 -0.71 9.96 2.10
N VAL A 77 -0.98 8.95 1.28
CA VAL A 77 -1.37 9.15 -0.13
C VAL A 77 -2.73 9.85 -0.23
N ALA A 78 -3.73 9.44 0.54
CA ALA A 78 -5.05 10.07 0.54
C ALA A 78 -4.97 11.54 0.93
N ALA A 79 -4.23 11.85 1.99
CA ALA A 79 -3.98 13.23 2.42
C ALA A 79 -3.29 14.05 1.34
N ALA A 80 -2.22 13.50 0.72
CA ALA A 80 -1.51 14.17 -0.36
C ALA A 80 -2.35 14.33 -1.65
N ALA A 81 -3.30 13.43 -1.89
CA ALA A 81 -4.24 13.48 -3.01
C ALA A 81 -5.45 14.38 -2.77
N GLY A 82 -5.69 14.82 -1.53
CA GLY A 82 -6.82 15.67 -1.15
C GLY A 82 -8.12 14.92 -0.85
N TYR A 83 -8.04 13.62 -0.51
CA TYR A 83 -9.20 12.80 -0.15
C TYR A 83 -9.32 12.66 1.38
N PRO A 84 -10.28 13.34 2.02
CA PRO A 84 -10.47 13.26 3.48
C PRO A 84 -11.10 11.94 3.91
N GLU A 85 -11.84 11.28 3.01
CA GLU A 85 -12.45 9.97 3.24
C GLU A 85 -11.98 8.98 2.17
N TYR A 86 -11.62 7.77 2.60
CA TYR A 86 -11.21 6.68 1.74
C TYR A 86 -11.43 5.35 2.45
N ASP A 87 -11.46 4.26 1.68
CA ASP A 87 -11.38 2.91 2.21
C ASP A 87 -10.04 2.27 1.85
N GLN A 88 -9.52 1.43 2.75
CA GLN A 88 -8.44 0.51 2.45
C GLN A 88 -8.97 -0.91 2.57
N VAL A 89 -8.89 -1.67 1.48
CA VAL A 89 -9.42 -3.02 1.38
C VAL A 89 -8.37 -4.01 0.91
N TRP A 90 -8.65 -5.29 1.11
CA TRP A 90 -7.77 -6.40 0.76
C TRP A 90 -8.31 -7.17 -0.45
N GLN A 91 -7.44 -7.47 -1.40
CA GLN A 91 -7.76 -8.24 -2.61
C GLN A 91 -6.99 -9.57 -2.67
N SER A 92 -7.29 -10.37 -3.70
CA SER A 92 -6.58 -11.62 -4.04
C SER A 92 -6.63 -12.70 -2.96
N ARG A 93 -7.73 -12.77 -2.18
CA ARG A 93 -7.96 -13.90 -1.26
C ARG A 93 -8.34 -15.15 -2.05
N SER A 94 -7.36 -16.00 -2.33
CA SER A 94 -7.55 -17.34 -2.88
C SER A 94 -7.53 -18.38 -1.75
N GLY A 95 -8.64 -19.10 -1.53
CA GLY A 95 -8.72 -20.19 -0.54
C GLY A 95 -9.20 -19.80 0.88
N PRO A 96 -9.42 -20.79 1.77
CA PRO A 96 -9.81 -20.56 3.16
C PRO A 96 -8.74 -19.78 3.95
N PRO A 97 -9.10 -18.92 4.92
CA PRO A 97 -8.14 -18.06 5.64
C PRO A 97 -7.06 -18.84 6.42
N GLN A 98 -7.26 -20.14 6.67
CA GLN A 98 -6.27 -21.01 7.31
C GLN A 98 -5.28 -21.67 6.33
N VAL A 99 -5.54 -21.63 5.02
CA VAL A 99 -4.80 -22.39 3.99
C VAL A 99 -3.76 -21.48 3.29
N PRO A 100 -2.52 -21.98 3.03
CA PRO A 100 -1.45 -21.21 2.39
C PRO A 100 -1.81 -20.54 1.07
#